data_AF-A0A4R6UQS7-F1
#
_entry.id   AF-A0A4R6UQS7-F1
#
_cell.length_a   1.000
_cell.length_b   1.000
_cell.length_c   1.000
_cell.angle_alpha   90.00
_cell.angle_beta   90.00
_cell.angle_gamma   90.00
#
_symmetry.space_group_name_H-M   'P 1'
#
loop_
_entity.id
_entity.type
_entity.pdbx_description
1 polymer ?
#
loop_
_entity_poly.entity_id
_entity_poly.type
_entity_poly.pdbx_seq_one_letter_code
_entity_poly.pdbx_strand_id
1 'polypeptide(L)'
;MNSEWMQYLLLAVSAASLLLAFIAINYAIRTRKMFEQQARENQQAVETVVEMGKRLVNLQADIQALQHKQQPADLGSNYKAYSQAAELLTRGVSMKEVMERCQLSKGEAELLAAMTQRSKNAK
;
A
#
# COMPACT_ATOMS: atom_id res chain seq x y z
N MET A 1 3.75 -80.83 -23.82
CA MET A 1 2.69 -79.83 -24.09
C MET A 1 2.65 -78.71 -23.03
N ASN A 2 3.80 -78.36 -22.43
CA ASN A 2 3.86 -77.41 -21.30
C ASN A 2 4.77 -76.20 -21.57
N SER A 3 5.67 -76.28 -22.57
CA SER A 3 6.61 -75.20 -22.92
C SER A 3 5.95 -74.03 -23.65
N GLU A 4 4.99 -74.30 -24.54
CA GLU A 4 4.25 -73.29 -25.28
C GLU A 4 3.43 -72.38 -24.35
N TRP A 5 2.75 -72.97 -23.36
CA TRP A 5 1.97 -72.23 -22.36
C TRP A 5 2.83 -71.25 -21.54
N MET A 6 4.08 -71.63 -21.22
CA MET A 6 5.01 -70.77 -20.50
C MET A 6 5.43 -69.56 -21.36
N GLN A 7 5.57 -69.72 -22.68
CA GLN A 7 5.89 -68.62 -23.59
C GLN A 7 4.74 -67.61 -23.71
N TYR A 8 3.50 -68.09 -23.80
CA TYR A 8 2.32 -67.21 -23.82
C TYR A 8 2.17 -66.40 -22.51
N LEU A 9 2.44 -67.02 -21.35
CA LEU A 9 2.42 -66.32 -20.07
C LEU A 9 3.49 -65.23 -19.98
N LEU A 10 4.71 -65.51 -20.45
CA LEU A 10 5.80 -64.53 -20.47
C LEU A 10 5.47 -63.33 -21.36
N LEU A 11 4.90 -63.57 -22.55
CA LEU A 11 4.47 -62.51 -23.47
C LEU A 11 3.35 -61.65 -22.88
N ALA A 12 2.39 -62.28 -22.19
CA ALA A 12 1.29 -61.56 -21.54
C ALA A 12 1.79 -60.63 -20.43
N VAL A 13 2.75 -61.09 -19.61
CA VAL A 13 3.33 -60.27 -18.53
C VAL A 13 4.14 -59.10 -19.09
N SER A 14 4.96 -59.30 -20.12
CA SER A 14 5.70 -58.20 -20.74
C SER A 14 4.77 -57.19 -21.38
N ALA A 15 3.71 -57.64 -22.06
CA ALA A 15 2.70 -56.76 -22.64
C ALA A 15 1.97 -55.94 -21.57
N ALA A 16 1.58 -56.57 -20.45
CA ALA A 16 0.95 -55.87 -19.33
C ALA A 16 1.88 -54.81 -18.72
N SER A 17 3.18 -55.12 -18.57
CA SER A 17 4.17 -54.16 -18.04
C SER A 17 4.33 -52.94 -18.95
N LEU A 18 4.33 -53.13 -20.27
CA LEU A 18 4.42 -52.05 -21.26
C LEU A 18 3.16 -51.18 -21.25
N LEU A 19 1.97 -51.78 -21.10
CA LEU A 19 0.72 -51.03 -20.98
C LEU A 19 0.68 -50.17 -19.72
N LEU A 20 1.10 -50.71 -18.58
CA LEU A 20 1.17 -49.94 -17.33
C LEU A 20 2.18 -48.79 -17.44
N ALA A 21 3.35 -49.03 -18.02
CA ALA A 21 4.33 -47.98 -18.27
C ALA A 21 3.78 -46.90 -19.19
N PHE A 22 3.08 -47.27 -20.26
CA PHE A 22 2.46 -46.33 -21.18
C PHE A 22 1.38 -45.47 -20.50
N ILE A 23 0.55 -46.07 -19.64
CA ILE A 23 -0.46 -45.34 -18.87
C ILE A 23 0.22 -44.39 -17.87
N ALA A 24 1.23 -44.84 -17.14
CA ALA A 24 1.97 -44.02 -16.18
C ALA A 24 2.67 -42.82 -16.85
N ILE A 25 3.30 -43.03 -18.01
CA ILE A 25 3.92 -41.95 -18.81
C ILE A 25 2.87 -40.94 -19.26
N ASN A 26 1.73 -41.39 -19.78
CA ASN A 26 0.64 -40.48 -20.15
C ASN A 26 0.09 -39.71 -18.96
N TYR A 27 -0.03 -40.34 -17.79
CA TYR A 27 -0.45 -39.69 -16.56
C TYR A 27 0.56 -38.64 -16.08
N ALA A 28 1.86 -38.95 -16.16
CA ALA A 28 2.94 -38.03 -15.85
C ALA A 28 3.00 -36.83 -16.82
N ILE A 29 2.74 -37.04 -18.11
CA ILE A 29 2.66 -35.96 -19.10
C ILE A 29 1.45 -35.07 -18.83
N ARG A 30 0.29 -35.66 -18.53
CA ARG A 30 -0.94 -34.90 -18.21
C ARG A 30 -0.78 -34.05 -16.95
N THR A 31 -0.23 -34.63 -15.89
CA THR A 31 0.04 -33.90 -14.64
C THR A 31 1.05 -32.77 -14.86
N ARG A 32 2.12 -33.00 -15.62
CA ARG A 32 3.08 -31.93 -16.00
C ARG A 32 2.41 -30.78 -16.74
N LYS A 33 1.52 -31.06 -17.70
CA LYS A 33 0.78 -30.01 -18.43
C LYS A 33 -0.09 -29.15 -17.50
N MET A 34 -0.74 -29.76 -16.51
CA MET A 34 -1.55 -29.03 -15.52
C MET A 34 -0.68 -28.14 -14.62
N PHE A 35 0.48 -28.64 -14.18
CA PHE A 35 1.44 -27.85 -13.40
C PHE A 35 2.00 -26.67 -14.21
N GLU A 36 2.33 -26.87 -15.49
CA GLU A 36 2.77 -25.79 -16.37
C GLU A 36 1.67 -24.74 -16.62
N GLN A 37 0.41 -25.15 -16.63
CA GLN A 37 -0.71 -24.23 -16.81
C GLN A 37 -0.92 -23.38 -15.56
N GLN A 38 -0.90 -23.98 -14.37
CA GLN A 38 -0.94 -23.24 -13.10
C GLN A 38 0.27 -22.31 -12.93
N ALA A 39 1.46 -22.73 -13.38
CA ALA A 39 2.65 -21.88 -13.35
C ALA A 39 2.50 -20.64 -14.26
N ARG A 40 1.90 -20.79 -15.44
CA ARG A 40 1.64 -19.67 -16.37
C ARG A 40 0.61 -18.67 -15.82
N GLU A 41 -0.47 -19.17 -15.23
CA GLU A 41 -1.48 -18.32 -14.59
C GLU A 41 -0.89 -17.58 -13.38
N ASN A 42 -0.06 -18.25 -12.58
CA ASN A 42 0.65 -17.61 -11.47
C ASN A 42 1.69 -16.59 -11.95
N GLN A 43 2.38 -16.82 -13.07
CA GLN A 43 3.32 -15.84 -13.63
C GLN A 43 2.60 -14.55 -14.04
N GLN A 44 1.44 -14.66 -14.69
CA GLN A 44 0.64 -13.49 -15.04
C GLN A 44 0.15 -12.74 -13.80
N ALA A 45 -0.25 -13.46 -12.74
CA ALA A 45 -0.63 -12.86 -11.46
C ALA A 45 0.56 -12.18 -10.76
N VAL A 46 1.75 -12.78 -10.80
CA VAL A 46 2.97 -12.19 -10.20
C VAL A 46 3.39 -10.93 -10.95
N GLU A 47 3.36 -10.94 -12.28
CA GLU A 47 3.69 -9.76 -13.10
C GLU A 47 2.73 -8.59 -12.81
N THR A 48 1.42 -8.87 -12.74
CA THR A 48 0.42 -7.85 -12.38
C THR A 48 0.61 -7.32 -10.96
N VAL A 49 0.87 -8.18 -9.97
CA VAL A 49 1.12 -7.76 -8.58
C VAL A 49 2.40 -6.92 -8.47
N VAL A 50 3.47 -7.29 -9.17
CA VAL A 50 4.73 -6.54 -9.19
C VAL A 50 4.55 -5.16 -9.84
N GLU A 51 3.80 -5.09 -10.94
CA GLU A 51 3.51 -3.80 -11.59
C GLU A 51 2.62 -2.91 -10.71
N MET A 52 1.62 -3.48 -10.04
CA MET A 52 0.84 -2.76 -9.02
C MET A 52 1.71 -2.25 -7.87
N GLY A 53 2.66 -3.06 -7.39
CA GLY A 53 3.63 -2.66 -6.37
C GLY A 53 4.50 -1.47 -6.80
N LYS A 54 5.00 -1.47 -8.04
CA LYS A 54 5.77 -0.34 -8.60
C LYS A 54 4.95 0.95 -8.64
N ARG A 55 3.67 0.87 -9.00
CA ARG A 55 2.77 2.04 -9.01
C ARG A 55 2.52 2.60 -7.61
N LEU A 56 2.36 1.72 -6.61
CA LEU A 56 2.21 2.13 -5.21
C LEU A 56 3.46 2.84 -4.67
N VAL A 57 4.65 2.33 -4.99
CA VAL A 57 5.92 2.98 -4.60
C VAL A 57 6.04 4.37 -5.23
N ASN A 58 5.70 4.52 -6.52
CA ASN A 58 5.73 5.82 -7.18
C ASN A 58 4.71 6.80 -6.60
N LEU A 59 3.48 6.34 -6.33
CA LEU A 59 2.46 7.13 -5.65
C LEU A 59 2.91 7.58 -4.25
N GLN A 60 3.59 6.70 -3.51
CA GLN A 60 4.14 7.06 -2.21
C GLN A 60 5.25 8.11 -2.32
N ALA A 61 6.11 8.01 -3.34
CA ALA A 61 7.13 9.02 -3.63
C ALA A 61 6.51 10.37 -4.02
N ASP A 62 5.44 10.36 -4.83
CA ASP A 62 4.69 11.57 -5.19
C ASP A 62 4.02 12.21 -3.97
N ILE A 63 3.40 11.40 -3.10
CA ILE A 63 2.82 11.88 -1.84
C ILE A 63 3.90 12.46 -0.94
N GLN A 64 5.07 11.81 -0.82
CA GLN A 64 6.20 12.36 -0.05
C GLN A 64 6.73 13.66 -0.66
N ALA A 65 6.84 13.75 -1.98
CA ALA A 65 7.27 14.97 -2.67
C ALA A 65 6.24 16.10 -2.49
N LEU A 66 4.95 15.79 -2.52
CA LEU A 66 3.86 16.73 -2.24
C LEU A 66 3.85 17.15 -0.78
N GLN A 67 4.06 16.24 0.17
CA GLN A 67 4.22 16.55 1.60
C GLN A 67 5.47 17.40 1.86
N HIS A 68 6.56 17.15 1.15
CA HIS A 68 7.78 17.95 1.25
C HIS A 68 7.61 19.33 0.61
N LYS A 69 6.82 19.45 -0.48
CA LYS A 69 6.44 20.77 -1.05
C LYS A 69 5.39 21.51 -0.21
N GLN A 70 4.54 20.78 0.49
CA GLN A 70 3.62 21.31 1.49
C GLN A 70 4.27 21.47 2.86
N GLN A 71 5.56 21.14 3.00
CA GLN A 71 6.31 21.48 4.19
C GLN A 71 6.44 23.01 4.18
N PRO A 72 5.71 23.70 5.06
CA PRO A 72 5.57 25.13 4.97
C PRO A 72 6.82 25.72 5.60
N ALA A 73 7.73 26.19 4.75
CA ALA A 73 8.87 26.99 5.15
C ALA A 73 8.46 28.30 5.90
N ASP A 74 7.16 28.57 6.05
CA ASP A 74 6.61 29.79 6.65
C ASP A 74 5.63 29.56 7.83
N LEU A 75 5.26 28.31 8.19
CA LEU A 75 4.36 28.10 9.35
C LEU A 75 5.07 28.32 10.69
N GLY A 76 6.40 28.17 10.76
CA GLY A 76 7.16 28.33 12.01
C GLY A 76 7.20 29.77 12.54
N SER A 77 7.16 30.76 11.64
CA SER A 77 7.16 32.19 11.99
C SER A 77 5.75 32.66 12.36
N ASN A 78 4.77 32.35 11.50
CA ASN A 78 3.39 32.78 11.69
C ASN A 78 2.73 32.10 12.90
N TYR A 79 3.00 30.81 13.17
CA TYR A 79 2.47 30.12 14.36
C TYR A 79 2.94 30.78 15.67
N LYS A 80 4.20 31.24 15.72
CA LYS A 80 4.71 31.99 16.88
C LYS A 80 3.96 33.31 17.06
N ALA A 81 3.74 34.06 15.98
CA ALA A 81 2.99 35.33 16.02
C ALA A 81 1.54 35.13 16.51
N TYR A 82 0.83 34.09 16.03
CA TYR A 82 -0.52 33.78 16.52
C TYR A 82 -0.54 33.33 17.99
N SER A 83 0.42 32.50 18.42
CA SER A 83 0.51 32.07 19.82
C SER A 83 0.80 33.23 20.79
N GLN A 84 1.67 34.16 20.38
CA GLN A 84 1.98 35.37 21.12
C GLN A 84 0.78 36.33 21.17
N ALA A 85 0.06 36.50 20.05
CA ALA A 85 -1.14 37.31 19.99
C ALA A 85 -2.26 36.78 20.90
N ALA A 86 -2.45 35.46 20.95
CA ALA A 86 -3.42 34.83 21.84
C ALA A 86 -3.08 35.08 23.31
N GLU A 87 -1.79 34.98 23.68
CA GLU A 87 -1.34 35.29 25.03
C GLU A 87 -1.57 36.76 25.40
N LEU A 88 -1.25 37.70 24.52
CA LEU A 88 -1.48 39.14 24.76
C LEU A 88 -2.98 39.46 24.92
N LEU A 89 -3.85 38.85 24.11
CA LEU A 89 -5.31 38.97 24.25
C LEU A 89 -5.81 38.38 25.57
N THR A 90 -5.26 37.24 26.02
CA THR A 90 -5.64 36.67 27.33
C THR A 90 -5.27 37.58 28.49
N ARG A 91 -4.17 38.34 28.37
CA ARG A 91 -3.68 39.34 29.33
C ARG A 91 -4.42 40.69 29.25
N GLY A 92 -5.40 40.83 28.35
CA GLY A 92 -6.24 42.04 28.25
C GLY A 92 -5.63 43.17 27.43
N VAL A 93 -4.60 42.89 26.62
CA VAL A 93 -4.03 43.88 25.69
C VAL A 93 -5.07 44.22 24.61
N SER A 94 -5.13 45.50 24.23
CA SER A 94 -6.11 45.99 23.27
C SER A 94 -5.90 45.37 21.87
N MET A 95 -6.99 45.07 21.17
CA MET A 95 -6.94 44.43 19.85
C MET A 95 -6.05 45.18 18.84
N LYS A 96 -6.13 46.52 18.83
CA LYS A 96 -5.33 47.37 17.92
C LYS A 96 -3.84 47.20 18.17
N GLU A 97 -3.45 47.08 19.43
CA GLU A 97 -2.05 46.91 19.83
C GLU A 97 -1.53 45.50 19.55
N VAL A 98 -2.38 44.47 19.65
CA VAL A 98 -2.04 43.10 19.23
C VAL A 98 -1.86 43.01 17.71
N MET A 99 -2.72 43.68 16.94
CA MET A 99 -2.62 43.74 15.49
C MET A 99 -1.29 44.37 15.03
N GLU A 100 -0.88 45.46 15.68
CA GLU A 100 0.36 46.17 15.35
C GLU A 100 1.61 45.37 15.77
N ARG A 101 1.63 44.79 16.97
CA ARG A 101 2.79 44.05 17.49
C ARG A 101 3.00 42.68 16.85
N CYS A 102 1.91 42.00 16.50
CA CYS A 102 1.95 40.66 15.92
C CYS A 102 1.73 40.65 14.40
N GLN A 103 1.67 41.84 13.77
CA GLN A 103 1.45 42.03 12.33
C GLN A 103 0.22 41.26 11.80
N LEU A 104 -0.86 41.27 12.58
CA LEU A 104 -2.09 40.56 12.25
C LEU A 104 -3.07 41.48 11.53
N SER A 105 -3.75 40.95 10.52
CA SER A 105 -4.87 41.64 9.90
C SER A 105 -6.06 41.75 10.84
N LYS A 106 -6.96 42.72 10.59
CA LYS A 106 -8.14 42.95 11.43
C LYS A 106 -9.01 41.69 11.59
N GLY A 107 -9.21 40.95 10.49
CA GLY A 107 -10.02 39.73 10.50
C GLY A 107 -9.40 38.58 11.31
N GLU A 108 -8.07 38.46 11.28
CA GLU A 108 -7.35 37.43 12.06
C GLU A 108 -7.39 37.72 13.55
N ALA A 109 -7.23 38.99 13.93
CA ALA A 109 -7.28 39.40 15.33
C ALA A 109 -8.70 39.20 15.92
N GLU A 110 -9.75 39.56 15.17
CA GLU A 110 -11.15 39.32 15.53
C GLU A 110 -11.47 37.83 15.71
N LEU A 111 -11.02 36.98 14.79
CA LEU A 111 -11.19 35.53 14.89
C LEU A 111 -10.48 34.97 16.13
N LEU A 112 -9.24 35.41 16.39
CA LEU A 112 -8.43 34.94 17.52
C LEU A 112 -9.04 35.33 18.87
N ALA A 113 -9.58 36.55 18.98
CA ALA A 113 -10.31 36.98 20.17
C ALA A 113 -11.58 36.16 20.40
N ALA A 114 -12.35 35.86 19.35
CA ALA A 114 -13.54 35.02 19.47
C ALA A 114 -13.22 33.59 19.92
N MET A 115 -12.14 32.99 19.40
CA MET A 115 -11.66 31.67 19.81
C MET A 115 -11.18 31.67 21.27
N THR A 116 -10.41 32.69 21.67
CA THR A 116 -9.88 32.82 23.03
C THR A 116 -11.00 33.04 24.04
N GLN A 117 -12.01 33.85 23.70
CA GLN A 117 -13.18 34.07 24.54
C GLN A 117 -14.01 32.80 24.71
N ARG A 118 -14.20 32.03 23.61
CA ARG A 118 -14.88 30.73 23.67
C ARG A 118 -14.14 29.72 24.55
N SER A 119 -12.81 29.72 24.52
CA SER A 119 -11.98 28.88 25.38
C SER A 119 -12.05 29.29 26.85
N LYS A 120 -12.06 30.61 27.16
CA LYS A 120 -12.23 31.10 28.54
C LYS A 120 -13.60 30.72 29.13
N ASN A 121 -14.65 30.73 28.31
CA ASN A 121 -16.01 30.38 28.74
C ASN A 121 -16.27 28.86 28.82
N ALA A 122 -15.33 28.03 28.35
CA ALA A 122 -15.42 26.57 28.39
C ALA A 122 -14.68 25.95 29.59
N LYS A 123 -14.10 26.78 30.48
CA LYS A 123 -13.59 26.42 31.80
C LYS A 123 -14.52 26.96 32.87
#